data_AF-A0A1F6DYN6-F1
#
_entry.id   AF-A0A1F6DYN6-F1
#
_cell.length_a   1.000
_cell.length_b   1.000
_cell.length_c   1.000
_cell.angle_alpha   90.00
_cell.angle_beta   90.00
_cell.angle_gamma   90.00
#
_symmetry.space_group_name_H-M   'P 1'
#
loop_
_entity.id
_entity.type
_entity.pdbx_description
1 polymer ?
#
loop_
_entity_poly.entity_id
_entity_poly.type
_entity_poly.pdbx_seq_one_letter_code
_entity_poly.pdbx_strand_id
1 'polypeptide(L)'
;MGEDIPDSVAQRKALERQVRDYVDERGIAPDSWNNIYGGVGILLRRQEAWAQIEPIPTYEQYVREYSPDPSGDIVMKISNKELVAQYDEVVRKINLEIGTGVKSEVQVSNIRALIDEARKIIRGDIDLR
;
A
#
# COMPACT_ATOMS: atom_id res chain seq x y z
N MET A 1 1.38 -8.82 29.89
CA MET A 1 2.22 -7.79 30.55
C MET A 1 3.55 -7.81 29.84
N GLY A 2 4.01 -6.82 29.10
CA GLY A 2 3.46 -5.66 28.40
C GLY A 2 4.50 -5.43 27.30
N GLU A 3 4.09 -5.25 26.05
CA GLU A 3 5.05 -5.06 24.96
C GLU A 3 5.80 -3.74 25.21
N ASP A 4 7.13 -3.82 25.24
CA ASP A 4 8.03 -2.71 25.54
C ASP A 4 7.88 -1.61 24.48
N ILE A 5 7.05 -0.62 24.79
CA ILE A 5 7.07 0.68 24.13
C ILE A 5 8.48 1.26 24.35
N PRO A 6 9.18 1.76 23.32
CA PRO A 6 10.53 2.28 23.47
C PRO A 6 10.54 3.48 24.44
N ASP A 7 11.09 3.24 25.62
CA ASP A 7 11.05 4.14 26.79
C ASP A 7 12.14 5.22 26.77
N SER A 8 13.09 5.17 25.83
CA SER A 8 14.09 6.23 25.65
C SER A 8 13.89 7.02 24.36
N VAL A 9 14.10 8.34 24.44
CA VAL A 9 14.12 9.26 23.28
C VAL A 9 15.12 8.79 22.21
N ALA A 10 16.19 8.11 22.61
CA ALA A 10 17.18 7.53 21.69
C ALA A 10 16.63 6.33 20.90
N GLN A 11 15.88 5.43 21.54
CA GLN A 11 15.23 4.30 20.85
C GLN A 11 14.12 4.80 19.91
N ARG A 12 13.34 5.81 20.31
CA ARG A 12 12.35 6.44 19.42
C ARG A 12 13.00 7.08 18.19
N LYS A 13 14.11 7.80 18.37
CA LYS A 13 14.88 8.38 17.25
C LYS A 13 15.51 7.32 16.35
N ALA A 14 15.97 6.20 16.91
CA ALA A 14 16.52 5.09 16.13
C ALA A 14 15.42 4.38 15.32
N LEU A 15 14.25 4.16 15.92
CA LEU A 15 13.09 3.62 15.23
C LEU A 15 12.58 4.57 14.14
N GLU A 16 12.47 5.87 14.42
CA GLU A 16 12.13 6.89 13.41
C GLU A 16 13.13 6.91 12.25
N ARG A 17 14.42 6.67 12.49
CA ARG A 17 15.44 6.57 11.43
C ARG A 17 15.25 5.30 10.60
N GLN A 18 15.04 4.14 11.24
CA GLN A 18 14.76 2.88 10.54
C GLN A 18 13.46 2.97 9.71
N VAL A 19 12.44 3.63 10.25
CA VAL A 19 11.17 3.86 9.55
C VAL A 19 11.32 4.86 8.40
N ARG A 20 12.24 5.83 8.50
CA ARG A 20 12.65 6.68 7.37
C ARG A 20 13.46 5.94 6.29
N ASP A 21 14.10 4.83 6.62
CA ASP A 21 14.72 3.97 5.60
C ASP A 21 13.66 3.06 4.93
N TYR A 22 12.52 2.85 5.60
CA TYR A 22 11.39 2.06 5.13
C TYR A 22 10.39 2.87 4.28
N VAL A 23 10.07 4.09 4.69
CA VAL A 23 9.32 5.07 3.89
C VAL A 23 10.33 5.88 3.10
N ASP A 24 10.25 5.85 1.77
CA ASP A 24 11.23 6.56 0.94
C ASP A 24 11.20 8.09 1.18
N GLU A 25 12.16 8.81 0.59
CA GLU A 25 12.23 10.28 0.71
C GLU A 25 10.96 11.01 0.23
N ARG A 26 10.11 10.34 -0.55
CA ARG A 26 8.86 10.89 -1.08
C ARG A 26 7.72 10.78 -0.07
N GLY A 27 7.85 9.91 0.93
CA GLY A 27 6.87 9.72 1.99
C GLY A 27 5.88 8.60 1.69
N ILE A 28 6.24 7.58 0.90
CA ILE A 28 5.45 6.36 0.75
C ILE A 28 6.34 5.12 0.92
N ALA A 29 5.85 4.07 1.58
CA ALA A 29 6.58 2.82 1.75
C ALA A 29 6.67 2.10 0.39
N PRO A 30 7.88 1.86 -0.18
CA PRO A 30 8.00 1.22 -1.50
C PRO A 30 7.43 -0.20 -1.56
N ASP A 31 7.41 -0.89 -0.42
CA ASP A 31 6.86 -2.23 -0.27
C ASP A 31 5.32 -2.27 -0.25
N SER A 32 4.64 -1.11 -0.16
CA SER A 32 3.19 -1.00 -0.42
C SER A 32 2.79 -1.50 -1.81
N TRP A 33 3.76 -1.61 -2.73
CA TRP A 33 3.59 -2.35 -3.99
C TRP A 33 3.13 -3.80 -3.79
N ASN A 34 3.58 -4.46 -2.73
CA ASN A 34 3.22 -5.84 -2.42
C ASN A 34 1.73 -6.00 -2.12
N ASN A 35 1.10 -4.98 -1.54
CA ASN A 35 -0.35 -4.95 -1.31
C ASN A 35 -1.11 -5.11 -2.64
N ILE A 36 -0.76 -4.29 -3.63
CA ILE A 36 -1.45 -4.21 -4.92
C ILE A 36 -1.05 -5.38 -5.84
N TYR A 37 0.25 -5.59 -6.01
CA TYR A 37 0.74 -6.61 -6.93
C TYR A 37 0.54 -8.03 -6.39
N GLY A 38 0.82 -8.25 -5.10
CA GLY A 38 0.62 -9.53 -4.43
C GLY A 38 -0.85 -9.87 -4.27
N GLY A 39 -1.67 -8.90 -3.84
CA GLY A 39 -3.11 -9.10 -3.62
C GLY A 39 -3.93 -9.26 -4.90
N VAL A 40 -3.54 -8.59 -6.00
CA VAL A 40 -4.36 -8.56 -7.23
C VAL A 40 -3.55 -8.92 -8.47
N GLY A 41 -2.41 -8.26 -8.69
CA GLY A 41 -1.64 -8.35 -9.94
C GLY A 41 -1.21 -9.78 -10.34
N ILE A 42 -0.86 -10.63 -9.38
CA ILE A 42 -0.51 -12.03 -9.62
C ILE A 42 -1.76 -12.84 -10.04
N LEU A 43 -2.88 -12.64 -9.36
CA LEU A 43 -4.11 -13.40 -9.56
C LEU A 43 -4.79 -13.09 -10.90
N LEU A 44 -4.69 -11.84 -11.38
CA LEU A 44 -5.21 -11.44 -12.70
C LEU A 44 -4.60 -12.22 -13.88
N ARG A 45 -3.47 -12.91 -13.69
CA ARG A 45 -2.84 -13.75 -14.73
C ARG A 45 -3.50 -15.12 -14.88
N ARG A 46 -4.37 -15.50 -13.93
CA ARG A 46 -5.01 -16.80 -13.82
C ARG A 46 -6.51 -16.62 -13.86
N GLN A 47 -7.13 -16.88 -15.01
CA GLN A 47 -8.56 -16.65 -15.20
C GLN A 47 -9.42 -17.40 -14.18
N GLU A 48 -8.99 -18.60 -13.79
CA GLU A 48 -9.61 -19.43 -12.76
C GLU A 48 -9.58 -18.81 -11.35
N ALA A 49 -8.66 -17.88 -11.09
CA ALA A 49 -8.52 -17.19 -9.82
C ALA A 49 -9.34 -15.89 -9.74
N TRP A 50 -9.85 -15.38 -10.86
CA TRP A 50 -10.48 -14.06 -10.92
C TRP A 50 -11.66 -13.89 -9.95
N ALA A 51 -12.51 -14.92 -9.84
CA ALA A 51 -13.64 -14.93 -8.92
C ALA A 51 -13.24 -14.97 -7.44
N GLN A 52 -11.96 -15.27 -7.14
CA GLN A 52 -11.40 -15.36 -5.79
C GLN A 52 -10.60 -14.13 -5.40
N ILE A 53 -10.47 -13.15 -6.31
CA ILE A 53 -9.78 -11.89 -6.01
C ILE A 53 -10.67 -11.07 -5.07
N GLU A 54 -10.14 -10.77 -3.89
CA GLU A 54 -10.81 -9.97 -2.87
C GLU A 54 -10.33 -8.50 -2.92
N PRO A 55 -11.14 -7.55 -2.42
CA PRO A 55 -10.72 -6.17 -2.23
C PRO A 55 -9.46 -6.07 -1.36
N ILE A 56 -8.54 -5.17 -1.72
CA ILE A 56 -7.29 -4.96 -0.99
C ILE A 56 -7.41 -3.81 0.02
N PRO A 57 -6.63 -3.84 1.12
CA PRO A 57 -6.65 -2.79 2.14
C PRO A 57 -6.11 -1.45 1.61
N THR A 58 -6.56 -0.37 2.24
CA THR A 58 -5.97 0.98 2.13
C THR A 58 -4.52 0.99 2.63
N TYR A 59 -3.77 2.06 2.32
CA TYR A 59 -2.40 2.22 2.77
C TYR A 59 -2.28 2.14 4.29
N GLU A 60 -3.17 2.83 5.02
CA GLU A 60 -3.15 2.80 6.50
C GLU A 60 -3.42 1.39 7.04
N GLN A 61 -4.41 0.69 6.50
CA GLN A 61 -4.72 -0.68 6.89
C GLN A 61 -3.55 -1.62 6.61
N TYR A 62 -2.95 -1.52 5.42
CA TYR A 62 -1.76 -2.27 5.04
C TYR A 62 -0.59 -2.02 6.00
N VAL A 63 -0.27 -0.76 6.27
CA VAL A 63 0.82 -0.39 7.19
C VAL A 63 0.57 -0.96 8.58
N ARG A 64 -0.65 -0.85 9.11
CA ARG A 64 -0.99 -1.37 10.43
C ARG A 64 -0.94 -2.90 10.51
N GLU A 65 -1.27 -3.60 9.43
CA GLU A 65 -1.24 -5.07 9.37
C GLU A 65 0.19 -5.62 9.27
N TYR A 66 1.06 -4.98 8.48
CA TYR A 66 2.39 -5.48 8.17
C TYR A 66 3.53 -4.80 8.95
N SER A 67 3.27 -3.70 9.64
CA SER A 67 4.20 -3.04 10.57
C SER A 67 3.57 -2.92 11.96
N PRO A 68 3.76 -3.91 12.85
CA PRO A 68 3.20 -3.85 14.20
C PRO A 68 3.71 -2.62 14.98
N ASP A 69 2.82 -2.07 15.81
CA ASP A 69 3.03 -0.94 16.72
C ASP A 69 4.34 -1.10 17.51
N PRO A 70 5.19 -0.05 17.67
CA PRO A 70 4.98 1.37 17.30
C PRO A 70 5.43 1.79 15.90
N SER A 71 5.75 0.84 15.03
CA SER A 71 6.29 1.15 13.70
C SER A 71 5.22 1.73 12.78
N GLY A 72 3.99 1.18 12.78
CA GLY A 72 2.90 1.63 11.91
C GLY A 72 2.46 3.09 12.14
N ASP A 73 2.33 3.52 13.40
CA ASP A 73 1.95 4.90 13.73
C ASP A 73 3.04 5.90 13.30
N ILE A 74 4.32 5.52 13.43
CA ILE A 74 5.44 6.34 12.96
C ILE A 74 5.44 6.43 11.43
N VAL A 75 5.22 5.31 10.72
CA VAL A 75 5.09 5.28 9.26
C VAL A 75 4.00 6.25 8.81
N MET A 76 2.81 6.17 9.40
CA MET A 76 1.69 7.06 9.02
C MET A 76 1.98 8.53 9.31
N LYS A 77 2.70 8.83 10.41
CA LYS A 77 3.07 10.20 10.78
C LYS A 77 4.08 10.83 9.80
N ILE A 78 5.02 10.04 9.27
CA ILE A 78 6.04 10.54 8.34
C ILE A 78 5.64 10.44 6.87
N SER A 79 4.59 9.68 6.56
CA SER A 79 4.09 9.51 5.19
C SER A 79 3.55 10.83 4.62
N ASN A 80 3.73 11.00 3.31
CA ASN A 80 3.19 12.13 2.57
C ASN A 80 1.69 11.92 2.34
N LYS A 81 0.88 12.77 2.97
CA LYS A 81 -0.59 12.68 2.94
C LYS A 81 -1.19 12.74 1.54
N GLU A 82 -0.58 13.51 0.63
CA GLU A 82 -1.08 13.64 -0.74
C GLU A 82 -0.83 12.36 -1.53
N LEU A 83 0.38 11.78 -1.41
CA LEU A 83 0.70 10.50 -2.06
C LEU A 83 -0.14 9.35 -1.48
N VAL A 84 -0.36 9.34 -0.17
CA VAL A 84 -1.26 8.37 0.47
C VAL A 84 -2.68 8.50 -0.07
N ALA A 85 -3.20 9.72 -0.20
CA ALA A 85 -4.54 9.94 -0.76
C ALA A 85 -4.65 9.49 -2.23
N GLN A 86 -3.62 9.76 -3.05
CA GLN A 86 -3.58 9.28 -4.44
C GLN A 86 -3.53 7.75 -4.51
N TYR A 87 -2.70 7.12 -3.68
CA TYR A 87 -2.62 5.67 -3.57
C TYR A 87 -3.97 5.06 -3.16
N ASP A 88 -4.61 5.61 -2.13
CA ASP A 88 -5.89 5.10 -1.61
C ASP A 88 -7.03 5.29 -2.61
N GLU A 89 -7.00 6.36 -3.41
CA GLU A 89 -7.96 6.55 -4.50
C GLU A 89 -7.79 5.49 -5.59
N VAL A 90 -6.55 5.11 -5.93
CA VAL A 90 -6.31 4.00 -6.88
C VAL A 90 -6.78 2.67 -6.28
N VAL A 91 -6.48 2.40 -5.01
CA VAL A 91 -6.99 1.21 -4.30
C VAL A 91 -8.52 1.16 -4.33
N ARG A 92 -9.19 2.29 -4.07
CA ARG A 92 -10.65 2.41 -4.13
C ARG A 92 -11.18 2.05 -5.52
N LYS A 93 -10.56 2.57 -6.59
CA LYS A 93 -10.95 2.22 -7.98
C LYS A 93 -10.72 0.74 -8.29
N ILE A 94 -9.60 0.16 -7.84
CA ILE A 94 -9.32 -1.27 -7.99
C ILE A 94 -10.41 -2.10 -7.30
N ASN A 95 -10.74 -1.76 -6.05
CA ASN A 95 -11.76 -2.46 -5.27
C ASN A 95 -13.16 -2.35 -5.88
N LEU A 96 -13.48 -1.24 -6.55
CA LEU A 96 -14.72 -1.10 -7.32
C LEU A 96 -14.76 -2.05 -8.52
N GLU A 97 -13.67 -2.17 -9.28
CA GLU A 97 -13.59 -3.10 -10.42
C GLU A 97 -13.64 -4.56 -9.97
N ILE A 98 -13.03 -4.88 -8.81
CA ILE A 98 -13.08 -6.21 -8.20
C ILE A 98 -14.51 -6.53 -7.75
N GLY A 99 -15.16 -5.65 -6.98
CA GLY A 99 -16.47 -5.92 -6.40
C GLY A 99 -16.48 -7.20 -5.54
N THR A 100 -17.17 -8.24 -6.02
CA THR A 100 -17.22 -9.57 -5.37
C THR A 100 -16.34 -10.60 -6.10
N GLY A 101 -15.37 -10.15 -6.89
CA GLY A 101 -14.57 -10.97 -7.79
C GLY A 101 -14.65 -10.50 -9.24
N VAL A 102 -13.57 -10.71 -9.97
CA VAL A 102 -13.42 -10.29 -11.36
C VAL A 102 -14.12 -11.28 -12.30
N LYS A 103 -14.86 -10.78 -13.29
CA LYS A 103 -15.76 -11.60 -14.14
C LYS A 103 -15.47 -11.46 -15.63
N SER A 104 -14.61 -10.53 -16.04
CA SER A 104 -14.39 -10.21 -17.44
C SER A 104 -12.99 -9.67 -17.71
N GLU A 105 -12.51 -9.88 -18.94
CA GLU A 105 -11.27 -9.29 -19.45
C GLU A 105 -11.29 -7.76 -19.43
N VAL A 106 -12.46 -7.13 -19.57
CA VAL A 106 -12.61 -5.67 -19.49
C VAL A 106 -12.23 -5.18 -18.09
N GLN A 107 -12.74 -5.81 -17.04
CA GLN A 107 -12.35 -5.51 -15.66
C GLN A 107 -10.85 -5.77 -15.44
N VAL A 108 -10.30 -6.86 -15.98
CA VAL A 108 -8.85 -7.13 -15.90
C VAL A 108 -8.03 -6.01 -16.53
N SER A 109 -8.43 -5.55 -17.73
CA SER A 109 -7.76 -4.45 -18.42
C SER A 109 -7.81 -3.16 -17.60
N ASN A 110 -8.98 -2.83 -17.02
CA ASN A 110 -9.15 -1.66 -16.16
C ASN A 110 -8.26 -1.74 -14.92
N ILE A 111 -8.28 -2.89 -14.24
CA ILE A 111 -7.47 -3.10 -13.03
C ILE A 111 -5.98 -3.03 -13.35
N ARG A 112 -5.52 -3.57 -14.49
CA ARG A 112 -4.10 -3.47 -14.91
C ARG A 112 -3.66 -2.02 -15.12
N ALA A 113 -4.50 -1.20 -15.75
CA ALA A 113 -4.21 0.23 -15.91
C ALA A 113 -4.09 0.95 -14.54
N LEU A 114 -4.96 0.59 -13.59
CA LEU A 114 -4.91 1.13 -12.22
C LEU A 114 -3.67 0.64 -11.45
N ILE A 115 -3.26 -0.63 -11.61
CA ILE A 115 -2.02 -1.15 -11.04
C ILE A 115 -0.81 -0.38 -11.58
N ASP A 116 -0.80 -0.04 -12.87
CA ASP A 116 0.26 0.78 -13.46
C ASP A 116 0.24 2.23 -12.94
N GLU A 117 -0.93 2.80 -12.67
CA GLU A 117 -1.08 4.11 -12.00
C GLU A 117 -0.49 4.07 -10.59
N ALA A 118 -0.87 3.08 -9.77
CA ALA A 118 -0.30 2.89 -8.44
C ALA A 118 1.22 2.71 -8.47
N ARG A 119 1.74 1.94 -9.44
CA ARG A 119 3.19 1.75 -9.60
C ARG A 119 3.91 3.07 -9.80
N LYS A 120 3.35 3.99 -10.59
CA LYS A 120 3.96 5.31 -10.85
C LYS A 120 3.90 6.19 -9.60
N ILE A 121 2.81 6.15 -8.84
CA ILE A 121 2.70 6.85 -7.54
C ILE A 121 3.80 6.38 -6.60
N ILE A 122 3.99 5.07 -6.46
CA ILE A 122 4.97 4.46 -5.55
C ILE A 122 6.41 4.74 -6.01
N ARG A 123 6.71 4.62 -7.31
CA ARG A 123 8.07 4.80 -7.85
C ARG A 123 8.50 6.25 -8.04
N GLY A 124 7.56 7.17 -8.12
CA GLY A 124 7.85 8.57 -8.43
C GLY A 124 8.00 8.85 -9.90
N ASP A 125 7.40 8.00 -10.73
CA ASP A 125 7.29 8.22 -12.17
C ASP A 125 6.22 9.30 -12.50
N ILE A 126 5.52 9.83 -11.48
CA ILE A 126 4.57 10.95 -11.60
C ILE A 126 5.23 12.22 -11.06
N ASP A 127 5.32 13.23 -11.92
CA ASP A 127 5.76 14.58 -11.60
C ASP A 127 4.64 15.26 -10.78
N LEU A 128 4.84 15.45 -9.47
CA LEU A 128 3.94 16.22 -8.61
C LEU A 128 4.20 17.71 -8.89
N ARG A 129 3.50 18.28 -9.87
CA ARG A 129 3.56 19.71 -10.20
C ARG A 129 2.47 20.49 -9.50
#